data_AF-A0A1C6HWN8-F1
#
_entry.id   AF-A0A1C6HWN8-F1
#
_cell.length_a   1.000
_cell.length_b   1.000
_cell.length_c   1.000
_cell.angle_alpha   90.00
_cell.angle_beta   90.00
_cell.angle_gamma   90.00
#
_symmetry.space_group_name_H-M   'P 1'
#
loop_
_entity.id
_entity.type
_entity.pdbx_description
1 polymer ?
#
loop_
_entity_poly.entity_id
_entity_poly.type
_entity_poly.pdbx_seq_one_letter_code
_entity_poly.pdbx_strand_id
1 'polypeptide(L)'
;MKYLLYRSPGSIEKDVTKHELVAVEFGTDIYEVTEALVEAASQDLAGMPEYEGCQTAAYAPEPLKPFRKVKRYDYEMMGIVYPTHGDENILIDYGVAERPE
;
A
#
# COMPACT_ATOMS: atom_id res chain seq x y z
N MET A 1 2.33 -10.29 -15.52
CA MET A 1 1.49 -9.14 -15.11
C MET A 1 2.35 -8.17 -14.32
N LYS A 2 2.01 -6.88 -14.36
CA LYS A 2 2.69 -5.84 -13.59
C LYS A 2 1.76 -5.30 -12.51
N TYR A 3 2.25 -5.23 -11.28
CA TYR A 3 1.53 -4.73 -10.10
C TYR A 3 2.18 -3.43 -9.62
N LEU A 4 1.42 -2.35 -9.68
CA LEU A 4 1.87 -1.01 -9.32
C LEU A 4 1.33 -0.65 -7.94
N LEU A 5 2.22 -0.49 -6.95
CA LEU A 5 1.85 -0.15 -5.58
C LEU A 5 1.85 1.37 -5.38
N TYR A 6 0.72 1.92 -4.95
CA TYR A 6 0.55 3.35 -4.74
C TYR A 6 0.22 3.68 -3.28
N ARG A 7 1.02 4.56 -2.66
CA ARG A 7 0.72 5.12 -1.34
C ARG A 7 -0.31 6.25 -1.45
N SER A 8 -1.34 6.20 -0.61
CA SER A 8 -2.31 7.29 -0.44
C SER A 8 -1.81 8.28 0.61
N PRO A 9 -1.96 9.61 0.40
CA PRO A 9 -1.70 10.61 1.45
C PRO A 9 -2.78 10.63 2.55
N GLY A 10 -3.84 9.84 2.39
CA GLY A 10 -4.93 9.70 3.34
C GLY A 10 -5.76 8.48 2.98
N SER A 11 -7.00 8.67 2.56
CA SER A 11 -7.85 7.56 2.11
C SER A 11 -7.62 7.18 0.65
N ILE A 12 -7.64 5.88 0.35
CA ILE A 12 -7.50 5.33 -1.01
C ILE A 12 -8.48 5.92 -2.05
N GLU A 13 -9.60 6.50 -1.60
CA GLU A 13 -10.63 7.10 -2.46
C GLU A 13 -10.47 8.60 -2.69
N LYS A 14 -9.59 9.27 -1.94
CA LYS A 14 -9.41 10.73 -1.98
C LYS A 14 -8.10 11.08 -2.65
N ASP A 15 -8.06 12.24 -3.31
CA ASP A 15 -6.83 12.77 -3.90
C ASP A 15 -6.08 11.75 -4.77
N VAL A 16 -6.81 10.90 -5.49
CA VAL A 16 -6.27 9.73 -6.23
C VAL A 16 -5.14 10.11 -7.17
N THR A 17 -5.14 11.33 -7.72
CA THR A 17 -4.08 11.85 -8.60
C THR A 17 -2.77 12.19 -7.88
N LYS A 18 -2.81 12.38 -6.55
CA LYS A 18 -1.65 12.65 -5.69
C LYS A 18 -1.03 11.39 -5.09
N HIS A 19 -1.63 10.22 -5.32
CA HIS A 19 -1.03 8.98 -4.83
C HIS A 19 0.31 8.73 -5.51
N GLU A 20 1.29 8.33 -4.71
CA GLU A 20 2.67 8.16 -5.12
C GLU A 20 2.94 6.69 -5.47
N LEU A 21 3.59 6.43 -6.60
CA LEU A 21 4.02 5.09 -6.98
C LEU A 21 5.28 4.75 -6.18
N VAL A 22 5.21 3.75 -5.31
CA VAL A 22 6.30 3.40 -4.39
C VAL A 22 6.99 2.09 -4.76
N ALA A 23 6.30 1.19 -5.45
CA ALA A 23 6.90 -0.06 -5.93
C ALA A 23 6.22 -0.59 -7.20
N VAL A 24 6.94 -1.48 -7.86
CA VAL A 24 6.52 -2.15 -9.09
C VAL A 24 6.96 -3.59 -9.02
N GLU A 25 6.00 -4.51 -8.94
CA GLU A 25 6.26 -5.95 -8.89
C GLU A 25 5.79 -6.65 -10.16
N PHE A 26 6.46 -7.74 -10.50
CA PHE A 26 6.14 -8.57 -11.66
C PHE A 26 5.85 -9.99 -11.21
N GLY A 27 4.75 -10.55 -11.69
CA GLY A 27 4.35 -11.92 -11.39
C GLY A 27 3.25 -12.40 -12.31
N THR A 28 2.91 -13.68 -12.20
CA THR A 28 1.82 -14.31 -12.94
C THR A 28 0.45 -13.94 -12.36
N ASP A 29 0.36 -13.80 -11.03
CA ASP A 29 -0.82 -13.37 -10.31
C ASP A 29 -0.45 -12.57 -9.03
N ILE A 30 -1.48 -12.07 -8.33
CA ILE A 30 -1.32 -11.28 -7.09
C ILE A 30 -0.70 -12.09 -5.94
N TYR A 31 -0.91 -13.41 -5.90
CA TYR A 31 -0.41 -14.25 -4.81
C TYR A 31 1.10 -14.45 -4.91
N GLU A 32 1.63 -14.58 -6.13
CA GLU A 32 3.07 -14.68 -6.37
C GLU A 32 3.84 -13.44 -5.88
N VAL A 33 3.23 -12.25 -6.04
CA VAL A 33 3.87 -10.97 -5.66
C VAL A 33 3.50 -10.47 -4.26
N THR A 34 2.66 -11.19 -3.51
CA THR A 34 2.10 -10.70 -2.24
C THR A 34 3.17 -10.36 -1.21
N GLU A 35 4.13 -11.24 -0.98
CA GLU A 35 5.21 -11.01 0.00
C GLU A 35 6.06 -9.79 -0.40
N ALA A 36 6.38 -9.65 -1.69
CA ALA A 36 7.14 -8.51 -2.20
C ALA A 36 6.39 -7.18 -2.04
N LEU A 37 5.08 -7.15 -2.31
CA LEU A 37 4.25 -5.97 -2.09
C LEU A 37 4.16 -5.59 -0.61
N VAL A 38 4.02 -6.58 0.28
CA VAL A 38 3.99 -6.36 1.74
C VAL A 38 5.33 -5.79 2.22
N GLU A 39 6.45 -6.36 1.79
CA GLU A 39 7.79 -5.86 2.09
C GLU A 39 7.96 -4.43 1.57
N ALA A 40 7.58 -4.18 0.32
CA ALA A 40 7.68 -2.86 -0.30
C ALA A 40 6.87 -1.79 0.45
N ALA A 41 5.61 -2.07 0.82
CA ALA A 41 4.79 -1.14 1.61
C ALA A 41 5.40 -0.87 3.00
N SER A 42 5.95 -1.89 3.65
CA SER A 42 6.59 -1.75 4.96
C SER A 42 7.88 -0.93 4.89
N GLN A 43 8.73 -1.18 3.88
CA GLN A 43 9.98 -0.45 3.65
C GLN A 43 9.72 0.99 3.23
N ASP A 44 8.70 1.22 2.41
CA ASP A 44 8.26 2.56 2.03
C ASP A 44 7.91 3.41 3.27
N LEU A 45 7.11 2.87 4.20
CA LEU A 45 6.82 3.53 5.48
C LEU A 45 8.07 3.74 6.34
N ALA A 46 8.96 2.74 6.42
CA ALA A 46 10.17 2.82 7.23
C ALA A 46 11.17 3.88 6.70
N GLY A 47 11.11 4.16 5.39
CA GLY A 47 11.92 5.19 4.74
C GLY A 47 11.38 6.62 4.90
N MET A 48 10.18 6.80 5.45
CA MET A 48 9.58 8.12 5.64
C MET A 48 10.18 8.83 6.85
N PRO A 49 10.67 10.08 6.73
CA PRO A 49 11.23 10.83 7.85
C PRO A 49 10.24 11.01 9.01
N GLU A 50 8.94 11.12 8.74
CA GLU A 50 7.92 11.22 9.80
C GLU A 50 7.77 9.96 10.65
N TYR A 51 8.24 8.81 10.16
CA TYR A 51 8.15 7.51 10.83
C TYR A 51 9.53 6.95 11.21
N GLU A 52 10.56 7.79 11.23
CA GLU A 52 11.91 7.39 11.61
C GLU A 52 11.90 6.75 13.01
N GLY A 53 12.49 5.55 13.12
CA GLY A 53 12.55 4.79 14.37
C GLY A 53 11.25 4.10 14.78
N CYS A 54 10.18 4.20 13.99
CA CYS A 54 8.96 3.41 14.20
C CYS A 54 9.14 2.01 13.59
N GLN A 55 8.52 1.00 14.22
CA GLN A 55 8.35 -0.29 13.56
C GLN A 55 7.25 -0.15 12.51
N THR A 56 7.39 -0.80 11.36
CA THR A 56 6.40 -0.81 10.29
C THR A 56 6.01 -2.22 9.90
N ALA A 57 4.81 -2.37 9.35
CA ALA A 57 4.32 -3.60 8.75
C ALA A 57 3.31 -3.26 7.65
N ALA A 58 2.87 -4.26 6.88
CA ALA A 58 1.73 -4.12 5.99
C ALA A 58 0.93 -5.42 5.94
N TYR A 59 -0.37 -5.30 5.68
CA TYR A 59 -1.22 -6.43 5.35
C TYR A 59 -1.11 -6.79 3.86
N ALA A 60 -1.39 -8.06 3.55
CA ALA A 60 -1.50 -8.55 2.18
C ALA A 60 -2.59 -7.80 1.40
N PRO A 61 -2.45 -7.69 0.06
CA PRO A 61 -3.47 -7.08 -0.79
C PRO A 61 -4.78 -7.86 -0.76
N GLU A 62 -5.89 -7.12 -0.61
CA GLU A 62 -7.25 -7.64 -0.74
C GLU A 62 -7.89 -7.04 -2.00
N PRO A 63 -8.77 -7.78 -2.72
CA PRO A 63 -9.54 -7.22 -3.83
C PRO A 63 -10.29 -5.96 -3.38
N LEU A 64 -10.26 -4.92 -4.23
CA LEU A 64 -10.88 -3.65 -3.89
C LEU A 64 -12.36 -3.85 -3.57
N LYS A 65 -12.78 -3.43 -2.37
CA LYS A 65 -14.14 -3.68 -1.89
C LYS A 65 -15.20 -3.07 -2.82
N PRO A 66 -16.32 -3.76 -3.08
CA PRO A 66 -17.32 -3.31 -4.06
C PRO A 66 -17.94 -1.94 -3.80
N PHE A 67 -17.96 -1.49 -2.53
CA PHE A 67 -18.49 -0.19 -2.14
C PHE A 67 -17.51 0.98 -2.43
N ARG A 68 -16.24 0.69 -2.75
CA ARG A 68 -15.25 1.69 -3.13
C ARG A 68 -15.62 2.29 -4.48
N LYS A 69 -15.61 3.63 -4.55
CA LYS A 69 -15.91 4.38 -5.79
C LYS A 69 -14.68 4.54 -6.67
N VAL A 70 -13.48 4.51 -6.09
CA VAL A 70 -12.23 4.56 -6.86
C VAL A 70 -12.14 3.35 -7.79
N LYS A 71 -11.73 3.59 -9.05
CA LYS A 71 -11.56 2.55 -10.08
C LYS A 71 -10.13 2.46 -10.61
N ARG A 72 -9.21 3.19 -9.98
CA ARG A 72 -7.80 3.20 -10.37
C ARG A 72 -7.08 1.90 -9.98
N TYR A 73 -7.52 1.29 -8.89
CA TYR A 73 -6.88 0.14 -8.24
C TYR A 73 -7.76 -1.09 -8.33
N ASP A 74 -7.11 -2.24 -8.39
CA ASP A 74 -7.73 -3.56 -8.44
C ASP A 74 -7.72 -4.22 -7.05
N TYR A 75 -6.73 -3.86 -6.22
CA TYR A 75 -6.59 -4.29 -4.83
C TYR A 75 -6.34 -3.10 -3.89
N GLU A 76 -6.70 -3.25 -2.62
CA GLU A 76 -6.34 -2.35 -1.52
C GLU A 76 -5.43 -3.06 -0.52
N MET A 77 -4.50 -2.29 0.05
CA MET A 77 -3.53 -2.73 1.05
C MET A 77 -3.50 -1.71 2.20
N MET A 78 -3.09 -2.17 3.36
CA MET A 78 -2.99 -1.31 4.54
C MET A 78 -1.62 -1.48 5.20
N GLY A 79 -0.86 -0.41 5.19
CA GLY A 79 0.38 -0.27 5.95
C GLY A 79 0.08 0.15 7.38
N ILE A 80 0.94 -0.27 8.30
CA ILE A 80 0.86 -0.01 9.73
C ILE A 80 2.18 0.59 10.16
N VAL A 81 2.11 1.71 10.86
CA VAL A 81 3.22 2.26 11.63
C VAL A 81 2.90 2.09 13.10
N TYR A 82 3.85 1.55 13.86
CA TYR A 82 3.80 1.42 15.31
C TYR A 82 4.65 2.53 15.93
N PRO A 83 4.04 3.64 16.38
CA PRO A 83 4.78 4.74 16.98
C PRO A 83 5.49 4.27 18.25
N THR A 84 6.70 4.77 18.50
CA THR A 84 7.43 4.47 19.74
C THR A 84 6.70 5.02 20.98
N HIS A 85 5.90 6.07 20.78
CA HIS A 85 5.05 6.69 21.80
C HIS A 85 3.69 6.98 21.17
N GLY A 86 2.61 6.49 21.79
CA GLY A 86 1.25 6.66 21.30
C GLY A 86 0.38 5.48 21.73
N ASP A 87 -0.91 5.73 21.93
CA ASP A 87 -1.86 4.68 22.32
C ASP A 87 -2.43 3.91 21.11
N GLU A 88 -2.22 4.42 19.89
CA GLU A 88 -2.80 3.89 18.65
C GLU A 88 -1.76 3.79 17.53
N ASN A 89 -1.96 2.82 16.63
CA ASN A 89 -1.16 2.66 15.42
C ASN A 89 -1.65 3.61 14.32
N ILE A 90 -0.74 4.03 13.45
CA ILE A 90 -1.08 4.84 12.28
C ILE A 90 -1.31 3.89 11.11
N LEU A 91 -2.49 3.99 10.48
CA LEU A 91 -2.87 3.17 9.33
C LEU A 91 -2.75 4.00 8.05
N ILE A 92 -2.07 3.44 7.05
CA ILE A 92 -1.81 4.09 5.76
C ILE A 92 -2.39 3.23 4.65
N ASP A 93 -3.27 3.83 3.84
CA ASP A 93 -3.89 3.14 2.71
C ASP A 93 -2.93 3.05 1.52
N TYR A 94 -2.89 1.89 0.89
CA TYR A 94 -2.22 1.65 -0.38
C TYR A 94 -3.20 1.08 -1.40
N GLY A 95 -3.01 1.45 -2.67
CA GLY A 95 -3.76 0.86 -3.78
C GLY A 95 -2.82 0.13 -4.74
N VAL A 96 -3.21 -1.06 -5.18
CA VAL A 96 -2.46 -1.83 -6.18
C VAL A 96 -3.24 -1.81 -7.48
N ALA A 97 -2.59 -1.38 -8.57
CA ALA A 97 -3.13 -1.48 -9.91
C ALA A 97 -2.45 -2.63 -10.66
N GLU A 98 -3.26 -3.56 -11.16
CA GLU A 98 -2.84 -4.67 -12.00
C GLU A 98 -2.91 -4.23 -13.47
N ARG A 99 -1.83 -4.48 -14.21
CA ARG A 99 -1.73 -4.14 -15.62
C ARG A 99 -1.13 -5.31 -16.41
N PRO A 100 -1.64 -5.56 -17.64
CA PRO A 100 -0.91 -6.38 -18.59
C PRO A 100 0.42 -5.69 -18.93
N GLU A 101 1.42 -6.49 -19.34
CA GLU A 101 2.68 -5.97 -19.86
C GLU A 101 2.49 -5.16 -21.17
#